data_AF-A0A518BCX4-F1
#
_entry.id   AF-A0A518BCX4-F1
#
_cell.length_a   1.000
_cell.length_b   1.000
_cell.length_c   1.000
_cell.angle_alpha   90.00
_cell.angle_beta   90.00
_cell.angle_gamma   90.00
#
_symmetry.space_group_name_H-M   'P 1'
#
loop_
_entity.id
_entity.type
_entity.pdbx_description
1 polymer ?
#
loop_
_entity_poly.entity_id
_entity_poly.type
_entity_poly.pdbx_seq_one_letter_code
_entity_poly.pdbx_strand_id
1 'polypeptide(L)'
;MTTRSRRVLGFTLVELLVVIAIIGVLVALLLPAVQQARESARRSMCTNHLKQVALALMTYEEAHGVFPYGMRGGATLNRDTWMQRILPQLDQTPLYERYVTADVDHVFYNDAAIQGATVPVLMCPSDPSGPARGGASAQPGFQGNYVGLNGNDIINNSASAKGIFWHNSSTGLRDLLDGTSKTILLSEVIIRGSQPVSNAWGAGGGYWGGGAGGGYGFSTKESPNPLLPDVLYGCKSTTFPNSPCTATGSYANPEIYARSLHPGGVNAAMGDGTVNFINNSIDAELFRALGTRAGGEITEF
;
A
#
# COMPACT_ATOMS: atom_id res chain seq x y z
N MET A 1 56.82 24.70 -43.34
CA MET A 1 55.72 24.08 -42.58
C MET A 1 55.60 22.63 -43.02
N THR A 2 56.16 21.69 -42.26
CA THR A 2 56.11 20.24 -42.55
C THR A 2 54.98 19.60 -41.75
N THR A 3 53.90 19.24 -42.42
CA THR A 3 52.76 18.51 -41.86
C THR A 3 53.14 17.04 -41.64
N ARG A 4 53.35 16.65 -40.37
CA ARG A 4 53.51 15.24 -39.99
C ARG A 4 52.19 14.50 -40.23
N SER A 5 52.14 13.66 -41.26
CA SER A 5 51.05 12.69 -41.47
C SER A 5 50.99 11.74 -40.27
N ARG A 6 49.89 11.81 -39.52
CA ARG A 6 49.58 10.90 -38.41
C ARG A 6 49.22 9.55 -39.03
N ARG A 7 50.09 8.53 -38.89
CA ARG A 7 49.76 7.16 -39.27
C ARG A 7 48.59 6.69 -38.40
N VAL A 8 47.41 6.54 -39.00
CA VAL A 8 46.28 5.85 -38.38
C VAL A 8 46.59 4.36 -38.47
N LEU A 9 46.80 3.71 -37.32
CA LEU A 9 46.92 2.25 -37.25
C LEU A 9 45.55 1.66 -37.61
N GLY A 10 45.51 0.77 -38.62
CA GLY A 10 44.29 0.08 -39.02
C GLY A 10 43.88 -0.95 -37.98
N PHE A 11 42.61 -0.96 -37.60
CA PHE A 11 42.04 -1.92 -36.67
C PHE A 11 41.67 -3.20 -37.41
N THR A 12 42.04 -4.38 -36.88
CA THR A 12 41.69 -5.65 -37.51
C THR A 12 40.26 -6.07 -37.16
N LEU A 13 39.59 -6.77 -38.08
CA LEU A 13 38.25 -7.31 -37.86
C LEU A 13 38.19 -8.25 -36.64
N VAL A 14 39.29 -8.96 -36.35
CA VAL A 14 39.42 -9.85 -35.19
C VAL A 14 39.45 -9.06 -33.88
N GLU A 15 40.21 -7.96 -33.80
CA GLU A 15 40.25 -7.11 -32.60
C GLU A 15 38.87 -6.52 -32.29
N LEU A 16 38.10 -6.13 -33.31
CA LEU A 16 36.73 -5.65 -33.12
C LEU A 16 35.82 -6.75 -32.58
N LEU A 17 35.88 -7.94 -33.16
CA LEU A 17 35.08 -9.09 -32.75
C LEU A 17 35.35 -9.51 -31.30
N VAL A 18 36.62 -9.49 -30.86
CA VAL A 18 36.99 -9.82 -29.48
C VAL A 18 36.44 -8.78 -28.50
N VAL A 19 36.57 -7.48 -28.82
CA VAL A 19 36.08 -6.41 -27.95
C VAL A 19 34.55 -6.48 -27.80
N ILE A 20 33.81 -6.66 -28.89
CA ILE A 20 32.35 -6.79 -28.80
C ILE A 20 31.93 -8.08 -28.08
N ALA A 21 32.69 -9.17 -28.22
CA ALA A 21 32.42 -10.41 -27.50
C ALA A 21 32.60 -10.24 -25.99
N ILE A 22 33.70 -9.58 -25.56
CA ILE A 22 33.95 -9.28 -24.14
C ILE A 22 32.86 -8.36 -23.59
N ILE A 23 32.53 -7.27 -24.29
CA ILE A 23 31.45 -6.36 -23.86
C ILE A 23 30.12 -7.10 -23.77
N GLY A 24 29.81 -7.95 -24.75
CA GLY A 24 28.60 -8.76 -24.76
C GLY A 24 28.49 -9.68 -23.54
N VAL A 25 29.57 -10.39 -23.20
CA VAL A 25 29.63 -11.25 -22.00
C VAL A 25 29.49 -10.43 -20.71
N LEU A 26 30.20 -9.30 -20.61
CA LEU A 26 30.11 -8.42 -19.42
C LEU A 26 28.69 -7.87 -19.24
N VAL A 27 28.05 -7.38 -20.30
CA VAL A 27 26.67 -6.87 -20.24
C VAL A 27 25.68 -7.99 -19.90
N ALA A 28 25.85 -9.18 -20.47
CA ALA A 28 24.99 -10.33 -20.17
C ALA A 28 25.05 -10.74 -18.70
N LEU A 29 26.22 -10.63 -18.06
CA LEU A 29 26.40 -10.93 -16.63
C LEU A 29 25.94 -9.77 -15.72
N LEU A 30 26.11 -8.52 -16.16
CA LEU A 30 25.77 -7.34 -15.38
C LEU A 30 24.27 -7.01 -15.38
N LEU A 31 23.55 -7.25 -16.48
CA LEU A 31 22.14 -6.88 -16.58
C LEU A 31 21.26 -7.59 -15.52
N PRO A 32 21.34 -8.91 -15.29
CA PRO A 32 20.58 -9.57 -14.23
C PRO A 32 20.95 -9.04 -12.84
N ALA A 33 22.24 -8.81 -12.59
CA ALA A 33 22.73 -8.31 -11.30
C ALA A 33 22.21 -6.89 -10.99
N VAL A 34 22.22 -5.99 -11.98
CA VAL A 34 21.69 -4.63 -11.82
C VAL A 34 20.19 -4.66 -11.53
N GLN A 35 19.41 -5.55 -12.16
CA GLN A 35 17.98 -5.65 -11.88
C GLN A 35 17.70 -6.22 -10.48
N GLN A 36 18.44 -7.23 -10.05
CA GLN A 36 18.34 -7.76 -8.68
C GLN A 36 18.67 -6.70 -7.62
N ALA A 37 19.74 -5.93 -7.84
CA ALA A 37 20.14 -4.84 -6.95
C ALA A 37 19.06 -3.75 -6.88
N ARG A 38 18.47 -3.38 -8.03
CA ARG A 38 17.38 -2.39 -8.09
C ARG A 38 16.14 -2.86 -7.33
N GLU A 39 15.76 -4.13 -7.47
CA GLU A 39 14.59 -4.66 -6.77
C GLU A 39 14.84 -4.76 -5.26
N SER A 40 16.04 -5.20 -4.84
CA SER A 40 16.42 -5.19 -3.42
C SER A 40 16.34 -3.79 -2.82
N ALA A 41 16.80 -2.77 -3.54
CA ALA A 41 16.67 -1.38 -3.13
C ALA A 41 15.20 -0.93 -3.03
N ARG A 42 14.36 -1.26 -4.02
CA ARG A 42 12.92 -0.95 -3.99
C ARG A 42 12.21 -1.61 -2.81
N ARG A 43 12.49 -2.88 -2.53
CA ARG A 43 11.95 -3.59 -1.38
C ARG A 43 12.40 -2.97 -0.05
N SER A 44 13.65 -2.56 0.04
CA SER A 44 14.18 -1.84 1.22
C SER A 44 13.48 -0.49 1.40
N MET A 45 13.14 0.20 0.31
CA MET A 45 12.33 1.43 0.40
C MET A 45 10.88 1.14 0.80
N CYS A 46 10.23 0.10 0.26
CA CYS A 46 8.85 -0.25 0.67
C CYS A 46 8.77 -0.61 2.16
N THR A 47 9.72 -1.38 2.68
CA THR A 47 9.79 -1.71 4.12
C THR A 47 10.03 -0.46 4.98
N ASN A 48 10.90 0.44 4.56
CA ASN A 48 11.13 1.72 5.24
C ASN A 48 9.90 2.64 5.20
N HIS A 49 9.20 2.73 4.07
CA HIS A 49 7.96 3.49 3.95
C HIS A 49 6.89 2.93 4.89
N LEU A 50 6.67 1.61 4.85
CA LEU A 50 5.71 0.95 5.73
C LEU A 50 6.05 1.14 7.22
N LYS A 51 7.35 1.10 7.57
CA LYS A 51 7.84 1.42 8.92
C LYS A 51 7.51 2.86 9.31
N GLN A 52 7.74 3.83 8.43
CA GLN A 52 7.43 5.24 8.69
C GLN A 52 5.92 5.45 8.92
N VAL A 53 5.06 4.80 8.14
CA VAL A 53 3.60 4.88 8.35
C VAL A 53 3.18 4.25 9.68
N ALA A 54 3.78 3.11 10.05
CA ALA A 54 3.50 2.47 11.33
C ALA A 54 3.97 3.32 12.53
N LEU A 55 5.16 3.93 12.43
CA LEU A 55 5.64 4.89 13.44
C LEU A 55 4.70 6.09 13.54
N ALA A 56 4.24 6.63 12.41
CA ALA A 56 3.28 7.75 12.40
C ALA A 56 1.96 7.39 13.11
N LEU A 57 1.45 6.17 12.93
CA LEU A 57 0.28 5.67 13.65
C LEU A 57 0.53 5.52 15.15
N MET A 58 1.71 5.04 15.57
CA MET A 58 2.06 4.94 16.99
C MET A 58 2.22 6.32 17.63
N THR A 59 2.85 7.29 16.96
CA THR A 59 2.93 8.68 17.44
C THR A 59 1.54 9.30 17.56
N TYR A 60 0.62 8.98 16.64
CA TYR A 60 -0.77 9.40 16.77
C TYR A 60 -1.43 8.76 17.99
N GLU A 61 -1.25 7.45 18.18
CA GLU A 61 -1.82 6.70 19.30
C GLU A 61 -1.32 7.23 20.65
N GLU A 62 -0.02 7.52 20.76
CA GLU A 62 0.59 8.12 21.95
C GLU A 62 -0.07 9.47 22.30
N ALA A 63 -0.32 10.30 21.28
CA ALA A 63 -0.91 11.63 21.47
C ALA A 63 -2.42 11.60 21.79
N HIS A 64 -3.16 10.57 21.35
CA HIS A 64 -4.63 10.52 21.46
C HIS A 64 -5.15 9.39 22.36
N GLY A 65 -4.29 8.48 22.80
CA GLY A 65 -4.61 7.27 23.56
C GLY A 65 -5.32 6.16 22.78
N VAL A 66 -5.51 6.35 21.46
CA VAL A 66 -6.13 5.41 20.51
C VAL A 66 -5.57 5.65 19.11
N PHE A 67 -5.50 4.59 18.30
CA PHE A 67 -5.22 4.70 16.88
C PHE A 67 -6.34 5.51 16.19
N PRO A 68 -6.05 6.14 15.03
CA PRO A 68 -7.11 6.75 14.25
C PRO A 68 -8.13 5.70 13.81
N TYR A 69 -9.37 6.13 13.64
CA TYR A 69 -10.41 5.26 13.10
C TYR A 69 -10.07 4.79 11.67
N GLY A 70 -10.55 3.60 11.30
CA GLY A 70 -10.47 3.12 9.91
C GLY A 70 -11.18 4.04 8.93
N MET A 71 -12.40 4.45 9.27
CA MET A 71 -13.21 5.41 8.51
C MET A 71 -14.13 6.16 9.47
N ARG A 72 -14.44 7.44 9.19
CA ARG A 72 -15.49 8.16 9.91
C ARG A 72 -16.82 8.19 9.16
N GLY A 73 -17.89 8.10 9.93
CA GLY A 73 -19.23 8.53 9.54
C GLY A 73 -19.59 9.86 10.20
N GLY A 74 -20.16 10.82 9.48
CA GLY A 74 -20.59 12.11 10.04
C GLY A 74 -21.14 13.11 9.02
N ALA A 75 -21.46 14.32 9.49
CA ALA A 75 -21.94 15.42 8.63
C ALA A 75 -20.79 16.10 7.87
N THR A 76 -19.65 16.31 8.53
CA THR A 76 -18.51 17.03 7.96
C THR A 76 -17.26 16.15 7.93
N LEU A 77 -16.48 16.30 6.86
CA LEU A 77 -15.34 15.44 6.51
C LEU A 77 -15.75 13.97 6.51
N ASN A 78 -16.99 13.69 6.10
CA ASN A 78 -17.52 12.34 6.08
C ASN A 78 -16.68 11.45 5.18
N ARG A 79 -16.52 10.18 5.59
CA ARG A 79 -15.75 9.16 4.89
C ARG A 79 -14.24 9.40 4.82
N ASP A 80 -13.69 10.32 5.62
CA ASP A 80 -12.24 10.33 5.88
C ASP A 80 -11.81 9.06 6.64
N THR A 81 -10.52 8.78 6.64
CA THR A 81 -9.92 7.54 7.13
C THR A 81 -8.70 7.85 7.99
N TRP A 82 -8.08 6.81 8.57
CA TRP A 82 -6.84 6.94 9.32
C TRP A 82 -5.73 7.66 8.54
N MET A 83 -5.77 7.55 7.21
CA MET A 83 -4.79 8.12 6.30
C MET A 83 -4.72 9.65 6.38
N GLN A 84 -5.86 10.34 6.47
CA GLN A 84 -5.88 11.80 6.63
C GLN A 84 -5.38 12.22 8.02
N ARG A 85 -5.64 11.40 9.03
CA ARG A 85 -5.36 11.72 10.44
C ARG A 85 -3.88 11.66 10.79
N ILE A 86 -3.11 10.86 10.07
CA ILE A 86 -1.66 10.75 10.27
C ILE A 86 -0.81 11.68 9.42
N LEU A 87 -1.42 12.53 8.57
CA LEU A 87 -0.68 13.46 7.71
C LEU A 87 0.32 14.34 8.49
N PRO A 88 -0.01 14.90 9.66
CA PRO A 88 0.95 15.67 10.46
C PRO A 88 2.18 14.86 10.86
N GLN A 89 2.00 13.58 11.22
CA GLN A 89 3.08 12.66 11.59
C GLN A 89 3.93 12.19 10.40
N LEU A 90 3.50 12.49 9.17
CA LEU A 90 4.22 12.22 7.91
C LEU A 90 4.82 13.50 7.31
N ASP A 91 5.04 14.54 8.12
CA ASP A 91 5.51 15.86 7.70
C ASP A 91 4.62 16.53 6.63
N GLN A 92 3.32 16.21 6.62
CA GLN A 92 2.32 16.78 5.71
C GLN A 92 1.36 17.76 6.41
N THR A 93 1.83 18.50 7.42
CA THR A 93 1.01 19.49 8.15
C THR A 93 0.29 20.50 7.24
N PRO A 94 0.92 21.12 6.22
CA PRO A 94 0.22 22.05 5.33
C PRO A 94 -0.95 21.39 4.57
N LEU A 95 -0.80 20.12 4.18
CA LEU A 95 -1.86 19.36 3.52
C LEU A 95 -3.00 19.06 4.50
N TYR A 96 -2.67 18.71 5.74
CA TYR A 96 -3.64 18.45 6.80
C TYR A 96 -4.46 19.71 7.14
N GLU A 97 -3.81 20.85 7.35
CA GLU A 97 -4.49 22.12 7.65
C GLU A 97 -5.46 22.52 6.54
N ARG A 98 -5.04 22.39 5.28
CA ARG A 98 -5.90 22.67 4.12
C ARG A 98 -7.08 21.71 4.07
N TYR A 99 -6.85 20.42 4.35
CA TYR A 99 -7.90 19.40 4.41
C TYR A 99 -8.94 19.70 5.49
N VAL A 100 -8.52 20.04 6.71
CA VAL A 100 -9.45 20.35 7.81
C VAL A 100 -10.19 21.66 7.53
N THR A 101 -9.50 22.68 6.99
CA THR A 101 -10.10 23.98 6.67
C THR A 101 -11.13 23.88 5.52
N ALA A 102 -10.95 22.94 4.58
CA ALA A 102 -11.90 22.74 3.49
C ALA A 102 -13.29 22.33 4.01
N ASP A 103 -13.36 21.64 5.15
CA ASP A 103 -14.58 21.34 5.92
C ASP A 103 -15.78 20.88 5.07
N VAL A 104 -15.50 20.04 4.07
CA VAL A 104 -16.50 19.56 3.10
C VAL A 104 -17.37 18.45 3.68
N ASP A 105 -18.62 18.32 3.22
CA ASP A 105 -19.53 17.26 3.66
C ASP A 105 -18.94 15.86 3.47
N HIS A 106 -18.24 15.60 2.35
CA HIS A 106 -17.54 14.35 2.10
C HIS A 106 -16.11 14.59 1.64
N VAL A 107 -15.18 13.74 2.09
CA VAL A 107 -13.74 13.88 1.79
C VAL A 107 -13.39 13.88 0.30
N PHE A 108 -14.22 13.24 -0.54
CA PHE A 108 -14.06 13.22 -2.00
C PHE A 108 -14.58 14.50 -2.70
N TYR A 109 -15.22 15.43 -1.98
CA TYR A 109 -15.56 16.77 -2.48
C TYR A 109 -14.47 17.81 -2.23
N ASN A 110 -13.32 17.39 -1.71
CA ASN A 110 -12.20 18.29 -1.49
C ASN A 110 -11.59 18.79 -2.82
N ASP A 111 -10.84 19.89 -2.78
CA ASP A 111 -10.31 20.49 -4.00
C ASP A 111 -9.20 19.64 -4.64
N ALA A 112 -9.04 19.80 -5.96
CA ALA A 112 -8.13 19.00 -6.77
C ALA A 112 -6.65 19.13 -6.35
N ALA A 113 -6.25 20.23 -5.72
CA ALA A 113 -4.87 20.41 -5.25
C ALA A 113 -4.61 19.67 -3.92
N ILE A 114 -5.62 19.40 -3.09
CA ILE A 114 -5.50 18.46 -1.96
C ILE A 114 -5.52 17.03 -2.50
N GLN A 115 -6.52 16.70 -3.31
CA GLN A 115 -6.73 15.34 -3.79
C GLN A 115 -5.59 14.84 -4.67
N GLY A 116 -4.99 15.71 -5.48
CA GLY A 116 -3.87 15.39 -6.36
C GLY A 116 -2.51 15.36 -5.68
N ALA A 117 -2.39 15.80 -4.42
CA ALA A 117 -1.14 15.80 -3.69
C ALA A 117 -0.68 14.35 -3.46
N THR A 118 0.52 14.03 -3.93
CA THR A 118 1.14 12.71 -3.75
C THR A 118 1.92 12.71 -2.45
N VAL A 119 1.72 11.69 -1.63
CA VAL A 119 2.52 11.48 -0.41
C VAL A 119 3.39 10.23 -0.63
N PRO A 120 4.68 10.37 -1.00
CA PRO A 120 5.50 9.25 -1.47
C PRO A 120 5.65 8.10 -0.47
N VAL A 121 5.68 8.40 0.84
CA VAL A 121 5.78 7.39 1.90
C VAL A 121 4.58 6.44 1.94
N LEU A 122 3.46 6.81 1.31
CA LEU A 122 2.24 6.02 1.26
C LEU A 122 2.17 5.08 0.04
N MET A 123 3.21 5.08 -0.81
CA MET A 123 3.35 4.21 -1.97
C MET A 123 4.52 3.25 -1.78
N CYS A 124 4.41 2.06 -2.36
CA CYS A 124 5.52 1.12 -2.46
C CYS A 124 6.24 1.32 -3.80
N PRO A 125 7.55 1.66 -3.82
CA PRO A 125 8.33 1.78 -5.05
C PRO A 125 8.38 0.54 -5.95
N SER A 126 8.07 -0.65 -5.45
CA SER A 126 7.97 -1.88 -6.26
C SER A 126 6.66 -1.96 -7.06
N ASP A 127 5.63 -1.14 -6.74
CA ASP A 127 4.44 -1.03 -7.58
C ASP A 127 4.64 0.04 -8.66
N PRO A 128 4.74 -0.33 -9.95
CA PRO A 128 4.97 0.62 -11.03
C PRO A 128 3.75 1.50 -11.33
N SER A 129 2.62 1.28 -10.66
CA SER A 129 1.39 2.07 -10.85
C SER A 129 1.44 3.44 -10.16
N GLY A 130 2.44 3.71 -9.32
CA GLY A 130 2.62 5.00 -8.64
C GLY A 130 3.23 6.09 -9.55
N PRO A 131 2.86 7.38 -9.39
CA PRO A 131 1.78 7.89 -8.55
C PRO A 131 0.41 7.58 -9.16
N ALA A 132 -0.44 6.92 -8.37
CA ALA A 132 -1.74 6.48 -8.83
C ALA A 132 -2.86 7.40 -8.35
N ARG A 133 -3.97 7.39 -9.09
CA ARG A 133 -5.19 8.09 -8.72
C ARG A 133 -6.37 7.14 -8.70
N GLY A 134 -7.09 7.11 -7.57
CA GLY A 134 -8.32 6.34 -7.35
C GLY A 134 -9.54 7.25 -7.19
N GLY A 135 -10.71 6.65 -6.92
CA GLY A 135 -11.99 7.36 -6.83
C GLY A 135 -12.73 7.44 -8.17
N ALA A 136 -14.03 7.75 -8.12
CA ALA A 136 -14.84 7.84 -9.34
C ALA A 136 -14.59 9.10 -10.15
N SER A 137 -14.91 8.97 -11.44
CA SER A 137 -14.59 9.83 -12.59
C SER A 137 -14.77 11.35 -12.45
N ALA A 138 -15.43 11.87 -11.40
CA ALA A 138 -15.58 13.31 -11.22
C ALA A 138 -14.53 13.94 -10.28
N GLN A 139 -13.93 13.17 -9.36
CA GLN A 139 -13.00 13.66 -8.32
C GLN A 139 -11.89 12.62 -8.04
N PRO A 140 -10.97 12.38 -8.99
CA PRO A 140 -9.88 11.46 -8.78
C PRO A 140 -8.88 12.02 -7.77
N GLY A 141 -8.50 11.21 -6.78
CA GLY A 141 -7.50 11.58 -5.78
C GLY A 141 -6.39 10.55 -5.64
N PHE A 142 -5.34 10.92 -4.91
CA PHE A 142 -4.20 10.07 -4.61
C PHE A 142 -4.61 8.67 -4.13
N GLN A 143 -3.92 7.66 -4.66
CA GLN A 143 -4.03 6.27 -4.25
C GLN A 143 -2.64 5.73 -3.92
N GLY A 144 -2.52 5.08 -2.76
CA GLY A 144 -1.30 4.44 -2.28
C GLY A 144 -1.44 2.93 -2.15
N ASN A 145 -0.42 2.29 -1.58
CA ASN A 145 -0.33 0.84 -1.44
C ASN A 145 -0.62 0.34 -0.03
N TYR A 146 -0.48 1.20 1.00
CA TYR A 146 -0.60 0.76 2.39
C TYR A 146 -2.02 0.93 2.92
N VAL A 147 -2.52 -0.11 3.58
CA VAL A 147 -3.89 -0.23 4.11
C VAL A 147 -3.87 -0.82 5.51
N GLY A 148 -4.84 -0.42 6.35
CA GLY A 148 -4.93 -0.84 7.75
C GLY A 148 -5.64 -2.18 7.95
N LEU A 149 -5.27 -2.92 8.99
CA LEU A 149 -5.94 -4.17 9.35
C LEU A 149 -7.38 -3.93 9.82
N ASN A 150 -8.37 -4.45 9.10
CA ASN A 150 -9.77 -4.48 9.55
C ASN A 150 -10.10 -5.76 10.33
N GLY A 151 -9.47 -6.88 10.00
CA GLY A 151 -9.65 -8.14 10.72
C GLY A 151 -9.26 -9.37 9.90
N ASN A 152 -9.88 -10.50 10.25
CA ASN A 152 -9.64 -11.83 9.68
C ASN A 152 -10.85 -12.43 8.95
N ASP A 153 -11.84 -11.60 8.66
CA ASP A 153 -13.01 -11.95 7.84
C ASP A 153 -13.28 -10.81 6.84
N ILE A 154 -14.37 -10.87 6.08
CA ILE A 154 -14.81 -9.78 5.20
C ILE A 154 -14.76 -8.42 5.91
N ILE A 155 -14.50 -7.36 5.16
CA ILE A 155 -14.33 -6.03 5.74
C ILE A 155 -15.63 -5.62 6.44
N ASN A 156 -15.53 -5.37 7.74
CA ASN A 156 -16.65 -5.11 8.62
C ASN A 156 -16.58 -3.67 9.16
N ASN A 157 -17.66 -2.91 8.95
CA ASN A 157 -17.78 -1.51 9.37
C ASN A 157 -18.46 -1.38 10.74
N SER A 158 -18.26 -2.33 11.65
CA SER A 158 -18.84 -2.30 12.99
C SER A 158 -17.84 -2.80 14.03
N ALA A 159 -18.18 -2.65 15.31
CA ALA A 159 -17.35 -3.07 16.44
C ALA A 159 -17.07 -4.58 16.47
N SER A 160 -17.80 -5.37 15.67
CA SER A 160 -17.55 -6.80 15.50
C SER A 160 -16.32 -7.12 14.64
N ALA A 161 -15.76 -6.13 13.92
CA ALA A 161 -14.47 -6.24 13.27
C ALA A 161 -13.39 -6.62 14.30
N LYS A 162 -12.53 -7.59 13.97
CA LYS A 162 -11.53 -8.14 14.89
C LYS A 162 -10.18 -7.44 14.83
N GLY A 163 -9.92 -6.67 13.77
CA GLY A 163 -8.69 -5.90 13.61
C GLY A 163 -8.75 -4.55 14.32
N ILE A 164 -7.92 -3.61 13.86
CA ILE A 164 -7.71 -2.32 14.53
C ILE A 164 -8.58 -1.23 13.90
N PHE A 165 -8.69 -1.24 12.58
CA PHE A 165 -9.32 -0.19 11.78
C PHE A 165 -10.70 -0.61 11.27
N TRP A 166 -11.74 0.02 11.79
CA TRP A 166 -13.12 -0.11 11.32
C TRP A 166 -13.86 1.23 11.44
N HIS A 167 -15.12 1.29 11.03
CA HIS A 167 -15.91 2.52 11.02
C HIS A 167 -16.10 3.11 12.44
N ASN A 168 -15.65 4.34 12.67
CA ASN A 168 -15.60 5.02 13.97
C ASN A 168 -14.87 4.20 15.06
N SER A 169 -13.89 3.38 14.67
CA SER A 169 -13.06 2.63 15.60
C SER A 169 -12.31 3.54 16.58
N SER A 170 -12.10 3.03 17.78
CA SER A 170 -11.37 3.69 18.87
C SER A 170 -10.47 2.66 19.58
N THR A 171 -9.71 1.92 18.78
CA THR A 171 -8.80 0.86 19.24
C THR A 171 -7.47 1.49 19.64
N GLY A 172 -6.94 1.20 20.83
CA GLY A 172 -5.59 1.62 21.25
C GLY A 172 -4.63 0.45 21.40
N LEU A 173 -3.35 0.74 21.72
CA LEU A 173 -2.34 -0.30 21.98
C LEU A 173 -2.76 -1.27 23.09
N ARG A 174 -3.55 -0.78 24.07
CA ARG A 174 -4.11 -1.57 25.17
C ARG A 174 -5.06 -2.68 24.73
N ASP A 175 -5.64 -2.58 23.53
CA ASP A 175 -6.61 -3.53 23.01
C ASP A 175 -5.95 -4.66 22.20
N LEU A 176 -4.63 -4.60 21.99
CA LEU A 176 -3.82 -5.61 21.31
C LEU A 176 -3.38 -6.69 22.32
N LEU A 177 -4.37 -7.45 22.82
CA LEU A 177 -4.18 -8.43 23.89
C LEU A 177 -3.33 -9.64 23.46
N ASP A 178 -3.27 -9.93 22.16
CA ASP A 178 -2.44 -11.01 21.61
C ASP A 178 -0.96 -10.61 21.48
N GLY A 179 -0.65 -9.34 21.76
CA GLY A 179 0.69 -8.78 21.73
C GLY A 179 0.91 -7.85 20.53
N THR A 180 1.54 -6.71 20.79
CA THR A 180 1.79 -5.69 19.76
C THR A 180 2.69 -6.17 18.63
N SER A 181 3.65 -7.06 18.91
CA SER A 181 4.50 -7.69 17.89
C SER A 181 3.80 -8.83 17.13
N LYS A 182 2.58 -9.21 17.52
CA LYS A 182 1.82 -10.35 17.00
C LYS A 182 0.50 -9.95 16.32
N THR A 183 0.09 -8.69 16.45
CA THR A 183 -1.03 -8.14 15.69
C THR A 183 -0.51 -7.29 14.52
N ILE A 184 -0.97 -7.57 13.31
CA ILE A 184 -0.67 -6.74 12.14
C ILE A 184 -1.40 -5.41 12.26
N LEU A 185 -0.71 -4.30 12.00
CA LEU A 185 -1.28 -2.97 11.93
C LEU A 185 -1.58 -2.58 10.48
N LEU A 186 -0.62 -2.79 9.58
CA LEU A 186 -0.67 -2.38 8.19
C LEU A 186 -0.19 -3.48 7.26
N SER A 187 -0.70 -3.51 6.04
CA SER A 187 -0.14 -4.32 4.95
C SER A 187 -0.30 -3.61 3.61
N GLU A 188 0.12 -4.28 2.55
CA GLU A 188 0.16 -3.78 1.19
C GLU A 188 -1.06 -4.25 0.38
N VAL A 189 -1.44 -3.44 -0.61
CA VAL A 189 -2.30 -3.80 -1.74
C VAL A 189 -1.63 -3.41 -3.05
N ILE A 190 -1.98 -4.10 -4.13
CA ILE A 190 -1.56 -3.74 -5.49
C ILE A 190 -2.54 -2.73 -6.08
N ILE A 191 -2.01 -1.64 -6.61
CA ILE A 191 -2.80 -0.64 -7.32
C ILE A 191 -3.10 -1.17 -8.72
N ARG A 192 -4.39 -1.19 -9.09
CA ARG A 192 -4.86 -1.65 -10.41
C ARG A 192 -4.73 -0.56 -11.47
N GLY A 193 -3.50 -0.18 -11.79
CA GLY A 193 -3.19 0.87 -12.76
C GLY A 193 -3.30 2.29 -12.20
N SER A 194 -2.49 3.18 -12.78
CA SER A 194 -2.30 4.55 -12.29
C SER A 194 -3.49 5.48 -12.54
N GLN A 195 -4.25 5.23 -13.62
CA GLN A 195 -5.34 6.11 -14.04
C GLN A 195 -6.66 5.79 -13.33
N PRO A 196 -7.48 6.81 -13.02
CA PRO A 196 -8.82 6.61 -12.50
C PRO A 196 -9.74 6.04 -13.59
N VAL A 197 -10.74 5.28 -13.17
CA VAL A 197 -11.78 4.69 -14.04
C VAL A 197 -13.14 5.09 -13.48
N SER A 198 -14.10 5.38 -14.36
CA SER A 198 -15.46 5.70 -13.93
C SER A 198 -16.07 4.55 -13.12
N ASN A 199 -16.83 4.90 -12.08
CA ASN A 199 -17.47 3.96 -11.16
C ASN A 199 -16.52 3.00 -10.41
N ALA A 200 -15.20 3.23 -10.41
CA ALA A 200 -14.27 2.45 -9.61
C ALA A 200 -14.24 2.95 -8.15
N TRP A 201 -14.93 2.23 -7.26
CA TRP A 201 -15.07 2.56 -5.84
C TRP A 201 -14.68 1.37 -4.95
N GLY A 202 -14.15 1.68 -3.77
CA GLY A 202 -13.76 0.70 -2.76
C GLY A 202 -12.35 0.12 -2.94
N ALA A 203 -11.59 0.56 -3.95
CA ALA A 203 -10.21 0.09 -4.13
C ALA A 203 -9.34 0.42 -2.91
N GLY A 204 -8.58 -0.58 -2.45
CA GLY A 204 -7.59 -0.42 -1.37
C GLY A 204 -6.62 0.73 -1.64
N GLY A 205 -6.29 1.45 -0.59
CA GLY A 205 -5.37 2.58 -0.63
C GLY A 205 -5.96 3.84 -1.29
N GLY A 206 -7.28 3.94 -1.46
CA GLY A 206 -7.94 5.13 -2.03
C GLY A 206 -8.10 6.25 -1.00
N TYR A 207 -7.07 7.08 -0.80
CA TYR A 207 -6.99 8.10 0.26
C TYR A 207 -8.19 9.04 0.24
N TRP A 208 -8.52 9.57 -0.92
CA TRP A 208 -9.60 10.54 -1.09
C TRP A 208 -10.90 9.93 -1.63
N GLY A 209 -10.96 8.61 -1.84
CA GLY A 209 -12.11 7.93 -2.44
C GLY A 209 -13.30 7.72 -1.49
N GLY A 210 -13.15 8.13 -0.23
CA GLY A 210 -14.08 7.81 0.85
C GLY A 210 -13.94 6.35 1.29
N GLY A 211 -13.87 6.09 2.59
CA GLY A 211 -13.69 4.73 3.13
C GLY A 211 -14.85 3.74 2.84
N ALA A 212 -15.94 4.19 2.22
CA ALA A 212 -17.08 3.34 1.91
C ALA A 212 -16.67 2.25 0.89
N GLY A 213 -16.84 0.98 1.27
CA GLY A 213 -16.36 -0.17 0.49
C GLY A 213 -15.00 -0.72 0.93
N GLY A 214 -14.45 -0.23 2.05
CA GLY A 214 -13.30 -0.86 2.70
C GLY A 214 -11.93 -0.36 2.23
N GLY A 215 -11.86 0.62 1.33
CA GLY A 215 -10.59 1.08 0.72
C GLY A 215 -9.52 1.60 1.71
N TYR A 216 -9.88 1.81 2.98
CA TYR A 216 -8.95 2.15 4.05
C TYR A 216 -8.18 0.93 4.62
N GLY A 217 -8.66 -0.29 4.36
CA GLY A 217 -8.19 -1.47 5.05
C GLY A 217 -8.15 -2.73 4.20
N PHE A 218 -7.67 -3.80 4.83
CA PHE A 218 -7.60 -5.14 4.28
C PHE A 218 -7.98 -6.18 5.34
N SER A 219 -8.17 -7.40 4.87
CA SER A 219 -8.45 -8.57 5.68
C SER A 219 -7.36 -9.63 5.53
N THR A 220 -7.10 -10.33 6.64
CA THR A 220 -6.27 -11.54 6.72
C THR A 220 -7.07 -12.82 6.50
N LYS A 221 -8.33 -12.72 6.07
CA LYS A 221 -9.19 -13.88 5.75
C LYS A 221 -8.50 -14.89 4.84
N GLU A 222 -7.66 -14.46 3.93
CA GLU A 222 -6.88 -15.34 3.07
C GLU A 222 -5.40 -15.04 3.21
N SER A 223 -4.55 -16.05 2.97
CA SER A 223 -3.10 -15.89 2.96
C SER A 223 -2.67 -14.80 1.96
N PRO A 224 -1.47 -14.19 2.12
CA PRO A 224 -1.01 -13.14 1.23
C PRO A 224 -1.04 -13.52 -0.26
N ASN A 225 -1.32 -12.53 -1.11
CA ASN A 225 -1.42 -12.69 -2.56
C ASN A 225 -2.37 -13.83 -3.01
N PRO A 226 -3.61 -13.91 -2.49
CA PRO A 226 -4.51 -15.00 -2.86
C PRO A 226 -4.93 -14.87 -4.33
N LEU A 227 -5.24 -15.98 -5.00
CA LEU A 227 -5.77 -15.94 -6.37
C LEU A 227 -7.23 -15.45 -6.44
N LEU A 228 -7.92 -15.42 -5.29
CA LEU A 228 -9.29 -14.92 -5.17
C LEU A 228 -9.35 -13.43 -5.56
N PRO A 229 -10.42 -12.96 -6.22
CA PRO A 229 -10.60 -11.55 -6.51
C PRO A 229 -10.94 -10.74 -5.26
N ASP A 230 -10.47 -9.51 -5.18
CA ASP A 230 -11.06 -8.56 -4.23
C ASP A 230 -12.51 -8.27 -4.65
N VAL A 231 -13.41 -8.12 -3.68
CA VAL A 231 -14.83 -7.84 -3.91
C VAL A 231 -15.09 -6.38 -3.57
N LEU A 232 -15.31 -5.56 -4.60
CA LEU A 232 -15.44 -4.11 -4.49
C LEU A 232 -16.78 -3.63 -5.05
N TYR A 233 -17.15 -2.38 -4.72
CA TYR A 233 -18.28 -1.72 -5.39
C TYR A 233 -18.03 -1.63 -6.90
N GLY A 234 -16.84 -1.17 -7.29
CA GLY A 234 -16.45 -1.10 -8.69
C GLY A 234 -14.94 -1.20 -8.89
N CYS A 235 -14.54 -1.98 -9.88
CA CYS A 235 -13.13 -2.25 -10.18
C CYS A 235 -12.58 -1.27 -11.21
N LYS A 236 -11.32 -0.85 -11.05
CA LYS A 236 -10.56 -0.21 -12.13
C LYS A 236 -10.27 -1.19 -13.28
N SER A 237 -9.95 -2.43 -12.92
CA SER A 237 -9.73 -3.53 -13.84
C SER A 237 -10.10 -4.82 -13.11
N THR A 238 -10.82 -5.71 -13.79
CA THR A 238 -11.23 -7.02 -13.26
C THR A 238 -10.17 -8.09 -13.46
N THR A 239 -9.27 -7.90 -14.44
CA THR A 239 -8.26 -8.87 -14.88
C THR A 239 -6.82 -8.38 -14.63
N PHE A 240 -6.61 -7.47 -13.67
CA PHE A 240 -5.28 -6.96 -13.38
C PHE A 240 -4.37 -8.07 -12.82
N PRO A 241 -3.16 -8.27 -13.37
CA PRO A 241 -2.26 -9.32 -12.91
C PRO A 241 -1.99 -9.25 -11.40
N ASN A 242 -2.06 -10.39 -10.72
CA ASN A 242 -1.86 -10.55 -9.26
C ASN A 242 -2.86 -9.78 -8.37
N SER A 243 -3.83 -9.06 -8.95
CA SER A 243 -4.85 -8.30 -8.24
C SER A 243 -6.21 -8.38 -8.97
N PRO A 244 -6.79 -9.59 -9.12
CA PRO A 244 -8.11 -9.75 -9.72
C PRO A 244 -9.17 -9.01 -8.89
N CYS A 245 -10.28 -8.64 -9.53
CA CYS A 245 -11.34 -7.86 -8.87
C CYS A 245 -12.73 -8.19 -9.42
N THR A 246 -13.70 -8.27 -8.52
CA THR A 246 -15.12 -8.46 -8.81
C THR A 246 -15.89 -7.21 -8.38
N ALA A 247 -16.56 -6.57 -9.33
CA ALA A 247 -17.42 -5.42 -9.09
C ALA A 247 -18.84 -5.89 -8.78
N THR A 248 -19.40 -5.46 -7.64
CA THR A 248 -20.74 -5.88 -7.20
C THR A 248 -21.79 -4.77 -7.33
N GLY A 249 -21.37 -3.51 -7.52
CA GLY A 249 -22.26 -2.34 -7.41
C GLY A 249 -22.83 -2.14 -6.00
N SER A 250 -22.27 -2.83 -5.00
CA SER A 250 -22.72 -2.81 -3.61
C SER A 250 -21.55 -2.52 -2.67
N TYR A 251 -21.82 -1.79 -1.60
CA TYR A 251 -20.86 -1.59 -0.50
C TYR A 251 -20.99 -2.69 0.57
N ALA A 252 -21.88 -3.67 0.37
CA ALA A 252 -22.05 -4.80 1.28
C ALA A 252 -20.91 -5.81 1.07
N ASN A 253 -20.38 -6.32 2.19
CA ASN A 253 -19.38 -7.38 2.25
C ASN A 253 -18.14 -7.14 1.36
N PRO A 254 -17.44 -6.00 1.49
CA PRO A 254 -16.20 -5.79 0.74
C PRO A 254 -15.13 -6.78 1.18
N GLU A 255 -14.34 -7.25 0.22
CA GLU A 255 -13.19 -8.13 0.48
C GLU A 255 -11.96 -7.54 -0.18
N ILE A 256 -10.97 -7.17 0.64
CA ILE A 256 -9.69 -6.62 0.19
C ILE A 256 -8.62 -7.42 0.88
N TYR A 257 -7.74 -8.06 0.11
CA TYR A 257 -6.71 -8.93 0.66
C TYR A 257 -5.34 -8.27 0.63
N ALA A 258 -4.44 -8.73 1.50
CA ALA A 258 -3.04 -8.32 1.47
C ALA A 258 -2.37 -8.80 0.17
N ARG A 259 -1.84 -7.86 -0.61
CA ARG A 259 -1.21 -8.13 -1.92
C ARG A 259 -0.01 -7.23 -2.16
N SER A 260 1.03 -7.78 -2.77
CA SER A 260 2.18 -7.02 -3.22
C SER A 260 2.80 -7.61 -4.48
N LEU A 261 3.64 -6.84 -5.15
CA LEU A 261 4.47 -7.33 -6.26
C LEU A 261 5.84 -7.85 -5.79
N HIS A 262 6.05 -7.96 -4.47
CA HIS A 262 7.27 -8.55 -3.90
C HIS A 262 7.28 -10.07 -4.16
N PRO A 263 8.41 -10.65 -4.58
CA PRO A 263 8.50 -12.09 -4.76
C PRO A 263 8.20 -12.86 -3.47
N GLY A 264 7.13 -13.65 -3.48
CA GLY A 264 6.83 -14.65 -2.45
C GLY A 264 6.10 -14.16 -1.20
N GLY A 265 5.60 -12.92 -1.14
CA GLY A 265 4.97 -12.43 0.09
C GLY A 265 4.47 -10.99 0.05
N VAL A 266 4.22 -10.46 1.23
CA VAL A 266 3.86 -9.06 1.48
C VAL A 266 4.65 -8.55 2.69
N ASN A 267 4.91 -7.24 2.76
CA ASN A 267 5.38 -6.64 4.00
C ASN A 267 4.17 -6.28 4.87
N ALA A 268 4.28 -6.56 6.16
CA ALA A 268 3.29 -6.18 7.15
C ALA A 268 3.98 -5.42 8.28
N ALA A 269 3.39 -4.29 8.68
CA ALA A 269 3.80 -3.63 9.91
C ALA A 269 3.02 -4.21 11.08
N MET A 270 3.68 -4.48 12.19
CA MET A 270 3.05 -4.95 13.42
C MET A 270 2.62 -3.77 14.31
N GLY A 271 1.83 -4.04 15.34
CA GLY A 271 1.40 -3.05 16.33
C GLY A 271 2.53 -2.42 17.16
N ASP A 272 3.72 -3.03 17.21
CA ASP A 272 4.95 -2.44 17.78
C ASP A 272 5.76 -1.62 16.75
N GLY A 273 5.21 -1.47 15.54
CA GLY A 273 5.81 -0.80 14.42
C GLY A 273 6.92 -1.57 13.72
N THR A 274 7.31 -2.77 14.13
CA THR A 274 8.27 -3.61 13.37
C THR A 274 7.66 -3.97 12.01
N VAL A 275 8.50 -4.23 11.00
CA VAL A 275 8.03 -4.62 9.67
C VAL A 275 8.58 -5.98 9.34
N ASN A 276 7.68 -6.93 9.12
CA ASN A 276 8.00 -8.32 8.82
C ASN A 276 7.55 -8.66 7.40
N PHE A 277 8.33 -9.52 6.74
CA PHE A 277 7.92 -10.08 5.46
C PHE A 277 7.15 -11.37 5.69
N ILE A 278 5.88 -11.40 5.31
CA ILE A 278 5.00 -12.56 5.46
C ILE A 278 4.95 -13.30 4.13
N ASN A 279 5.34 -14.58 4.16
CA ASN A 279 5.38 -15.43 2.98
C ASN A 279 3.96 -15.84 2.55
N ASN A 280 3.73 -15.98 1.23
CA ASN A 280 2.48 -16.51 0.67
C ASN A 280 2.14 -17.92 1.18
N SER A 281 3.14 -18.71 1.57
CA SER A 281 3.00 -20.07 2.10
C SER A 281 2.79 -20.14 3.61
N ILE A 282 2.59 -19.01 4.30
CA ILE A 282 2.18 -19.02 5.71
C ILE A 282 0.90 -19.84 5.89
N ASP A 283 0.80 -20.54 7.01
CA ASP A 283 -0.46 -21.20 7.38
C ASP A 283 -1.61 -20.17 7.46
N ALA A 284 -2.74 -20.52 6.86
CA ALA A 284 -3.86 -19.59 6.72
C ALA A 284 -4.50 -19.25 8.08
N GLU A 285 -4.52 -20.20 9.02
CA GLU A 285 -5.05 -19.98 10.37
C GLU A 285 -4.11 -19.07 11.15
N LEU A 286 -2.80 -19.29 11.05
CA LEU A 286 -1.80 -18.39 11.62
C LEU A 286 -1.92 -16.97 11.05
N PHE A 287 -2.09 -16.79 9.75
CA PHE A 287 -2.24 -15.46 9.16
C PHE A 287 -3.52 -14.77 9.63
N ARG A 288 -4.63 -15.51 9.77
CA ARG A 288 -5.89 -15.00 10.34
C ARG A 288 -5.73 -14.60 11.79
N ALA A 289 -4.98 -15.37 12.59
CA ALA A 289 -4.68 -15.05 13.98
C ALA A 289 -3.88 -13.75 14.10
N LEU A 290 -2.90 -13.52 13.23
CA LEU A 290 -2.17 -12.22 13.19
C LEU A 290 -3.07 -11.02 12.83
N GLY A 291 -4.26 -11.28 12.29
CA GLY A 291 -5.27 -10.29 11.95
C GLY A 291 -6.31 -10.01 13.04
N THR A 292 -6.12 -10.52 14.26
CA THR A 292 -6.98 -10.22 15.41
C THR A 292 -6.24 -9.34 16.42
N ARG A 293 -6.99 -8.45 17.10
CA ARG A 293 -6.46 -7.67 18.23
C ARG A 293 -6.53 -8.42 19.56
N ALA A 294 -7.44 -9.37 19.68
CA ALA A 294 -7.77 -10.07 20.92
C ALA A 294 -8.44 -11.43 20.66
N GLY A 295 -7.87 -12.24 19.76
CA GLY A 295 -8.34 -13.59 19.46
C GLY A 295 -7.88 -14.65 20.46
N GLY A 296 -6.83 -14.39 21.23
CA GLY A 296 -6.25 -15.33 22.21
C GLY A 296 -5.48 -16.48 21.56
N GLU A 297 -5.13 -16.35 20.27
CA GLU A 297 -4.47 -17.38 19.49
C GLU A 297 -2.94 -17.35 19.72
N ILE A 298 -2.31 -18.51 19.89
CA ILE A 298 -0.85 -18.60 20.05
C ILE A 298 -0.22 -18.45 18.66
N THR A 299 0.48 -17.33 18.43
CA THR A 299 1.10 -17.02 17.14
C THR A 299 2.63 -16.99 17.24
N GLU A 300 3.27 -18.12 16.94
CA GLU A 300 4.72 -18.16 16.68
C GLU A 300 4.95 -18.30 15.17
N PHE A 301 5.70 -17.35 14.59
CA PHE A 301 6.02 -17.27 13.17
C PHE A 301 7.49 -16.86 12.99
#